data_AF-A0A8R7RB54-F1
#
_entry.id   AF-A0A8R7RB54-F1
#
_cell.length_a   1.000
_cell.length_b   1.000
_cell.length_c   1.000
_cell.angle_alpha   90.00
_cell.angle_beta   90.00
_cell.angle_gamma   90.00
#
_symmetry.space_group_name_H-M   'P 1'
#
loop_
_entity.id
_entity.type
_entity.pdbx_description
1 polymer ?
#
loop_
_entity_poly.entity_id
_entity_poly.type
_entity_poly.pdbx_seq_one_letter_code
_entity_poly.pdbx_strand_id
1 'polypeptide(L)'
;MGTVRVIRAPKLQGFGLVSKGISKLHIGTTVFQEMIAISVTTTMRTVKVLVIESVGPNLDAVIGFLKCFPCLERLYVISRQCNEMKNVLKYDPLDPECLELHLKRVALENYFGNMADVDFAKFFVLNAK
;
A
#
# COMPACT_ATOMS: atom_id res chain seq x y z
N MET A 1 9.70 19.05 4.23
CA MET A 1 9.12 17.70 4.30
C MET A 1 8.77 17.40 5.75
N GLY A 2 7.62 16.78 6.02
CA GLY A 2 7.11 16.54 7.37
C GLY A 2 7.15 15.06 7.79
N THR A 3 7.13 14.84 9.10
CA THR A 3 6.95 13.52 9.70
C THR A 3 5.58 13.44 10.35
N VAL A 4 4.82 12.39 10.08
CA VAL A 4 3.55 12.10 10.75
C VAL A 4 3.72 10.91 11.68
N ARG A 5 3.20 11.01 12.91
CA ARG A 5 3.25 9.90 13.89
C ARG A 5 1.85 9.63 14.43
N VAL A 6 1.36 8.41 14.23
CA VAL A 6 0.11 7.92 14.84
C VAL A 6 0.46 7.27 16.19
N ILE A 7 0.16 7.97 17.29
CA ILE A 7 0.48 7.50 18.66
C ILE A 7 -0.56 6.50 19.14
N ARG A 8 -1.86 6.81 18.97
CA ARG A 8 -2.96 5.95 19.42
C ARG A 8 -4.18 6.15 18.54
N ALA A 9 -4.65 5.09 17.89
CA ALA A 9 -5.85 5.11 17.07
C ALA A 9 -6.54 3.72 17.06
N PRO A 10 -7.08 3.26 18.21
CA PRO A 10 -7.49 1.86 18.41
C PRO A 10 -8.76 1.47 17.64
N LYS A 11 -9.51 2.45 17.13
CA LYS A 11 -10.72 2.26 16.33
C LYS A 11 -10.54 2.73 14.87
N LEU A 12 -9.29 2.96 14.44
CA LEU A 12 -9.01 3.42 13.08
C LEU A 12 -9.36 2.32 12.08
N GLN A 13 -10.31 2.62 11.19
CA GLN A 13 -10.76 1.70 10.14
C GLN A 13 -10.34 2.13 8.73
N GLY A 14 -10.11 3.43 8.52
CA GLY A 14 -9.68 3.99 7.23
C GLY A 14 -8.36 4.74 7.38
N PHE A 15 -7.43 4.52 6.46
CA PHE A 15 -6.15 5.22 6.43
C PHE A 15 -5.84 5.69 5.00
N GLY A 16 -5.47 6.96 4.84
CA GLY A 16 -5.10 7.55 3.55
C GLY A 16 -3.71 8.16 3.62
N LEU A 17 -2.86 7.85 2.63
CA LEU A 17 -1.50 8.37 2.55
C LEU A 17 -1.28 9.14 1.24
N VAL A 18 -0.90 10.41 1.37
CA VAL A 18 -0.63 11.33 0.26
C VAL A 18 0.87 11.56 0.18
N SER A 19 1.48 11.25 -0.96
CA SER A 19 2.94 11.27 -1.17
C SER A 19 3.55 12.67 -1.11
N LYS A 20 2.76 13.72 -1.43
CA LYS A 20 3.27 15.10 -1.46
C LYS A 20 3.40 15.65 -0.03
N GLY A 21 4.62 15.65 0.49
CA GLY A 21 5.00 16.40 1.69
C GLY A 21 5.32 15.54 2.93
N ILE A 22 4.94 14.26 2.93
CA ILE A 22 5.25 13.32 4.01
C ILE A 22 6.44 12.45 3.58
N SER A 23 7.61 12.72 4.13
CA SER A 23 8.81 11.89 3.89
C SER A 23 8.86 10.68 4.82
N LYS A 24 8.23 10.78 6.01
CA LYS A 24 8.26 9.73 7.02
C LYS A 24 6.93 9.60 7.74
N LEU A 25 6.46 8.37 7.85
CA LEU A 25 5.23 8.01 8.54
C LEU A 25 5.55 6.95 9.60
N HIS A 26 5.17 7.24 10.85
CA HIS A 26 5.24 6.27 11.94
C HIS A 26 3.83 5.82 12.32
N ILE A 27 3.63 4.51 12.32
CA ILE A 27 2.41 3.85 12.78
C ILE A 27 2.79 2.86 13.87
N GLY A 28 2.55 3.20 15.13
CA GLY A 28 3.10 2.43 16.24
C GLY A 28 4.63 2.38 16.14
N THR A 29 5.20 1.17 16.06
CA THR A 29 6.63 0.93 15.83
C THR A 29 7.01 0.76 14.36
N THR A 30 6.02 0.69 13.45
CA THR A 30 6.24 0.59 12.01
C THR A 30 6.65 1.95 11.43
N VAL A 31 7.64 1.95 10.55
CA VAL A 31 8.16 3.17 9.91
C VAL A 31 8.15 3.02 8.40
N PHE A 32 7.50 3.96 7.73
CA PHE A 32 7.58 4.15 6.29
C PHE A 32 8.37 5.41 5.98
N GLN A 33 9.32 5.31 5.06
CA GLN A 33 10.05 6.47 4.54
C GLN A 33 9.92 6.47 3.03
N GLU A 34 9.47 7.58 2.45
CA GLU A 34 9.29 7.71 1.00
C GLU A 34 8.42 6.57 0.40
N MET A 35 7.40 6.13 1.15
CA MET A 35 6.52 4.99 0.82
C MET A 35 7.19 3.62 0.84
N ILE A 36 8.43 3.51 1.28
CA ILE A 36 9.14 2.26 1.51
C ILE A 36 8.99 1.86 2.98
N ALA A 37 8.56 0.62 3.23
CA ALA A 37 8.50 0.07 4.58
C ALA A 37 9.92 -0.26 5.08
N ILE A 38 10.37 0.42 6.14
CA ILE A 38 11.72 0.24 6.73
C ILE A 38 11.68 -0.80 7.86
N SER A 39 10.66 -0.75 8.72
CA SER A 39 10.43 -1.78 9.73
C SER A 39 8.94 -2.02 9.87
N VAL A 40 8.54 -3.29 9.85
CA VAL A 40 7.16 -3.74 10.05
C VAL A 40 7.17 -4.68 11.24
N THR A 41 6.92 -4.14 12.42
CA THR A 41 6.99 -4.91 13.68
C THR A 41 5.63 -5.04 14.36
N THR A 42 4.62 -4.29 13.92
CA THR A 42 3.27 -4.34 14.45
C THR A 42 2.26 -4.34 13.31
N THR A 43 1.26 -5.22 13.42
CA THR A 43 0.14 -5.30 12.49
C THR A 43 -1.09 -4.56 13.05
N MET A 44 -1.82 -3.86 12.19
CA MET A 44 -3.05 -3.14 12.54
C MET A 44 -4.26 -3.81 11.92
N ARG A 45 -4.81 -4.81 12.61
CA ARG A 45 -6.00 -5.56 12.18
C ARG A 45 -7.29 -4.73 12.08
N THR A 46 -7.34 -3.54 12.67
CA THR A 46 -8.55 -2.70 12.67
C THR A 46 -8.76 -1.92 11.38
N VAL A 47 -7.70 -1.68 10.62
CA VAL A 47 -7.75 -0.93 9.36
C VAL A 47 -8.31 -1.83 8.28
N LYS A 48 -9.43 -1.39 7.68
CA LYS A 48 -10.17 -2.11 6.64
C LYS A 48 -10.14 -1.40 5.29
N VAL A 49 -9.82 -0.10 5.28
CA VAL A 49 -9.74 0.72 4.07
C VAL A 49 -8.41 1.43 4.02
N LEU A 50 -7.72 1.32 2.89
CA LEU A 50 -6.45 1.96 2.63
C LEU A 50 -6.50 2.72 1.31
N VAL A 51 -6.07 3.97 1.34
CA VAL A 51 -5.88 4.81 0.15
C VAL A 51 -4.41 5.20 0.06
N ILE A 52 -3.77 4.91 -1.05
CA ILE A 52 -2.36 5.25 -1.31
C ILE A 52 -2.28 6.10 -2.57
N GLU A 53 -1.64 7.26 -2.48
CA GLU A 53 -1.27 8.05 -3.66
C GLU A 53 0.23 7.93 -3.92
N SER A 54 0.65 7.22 -4.97
CA SER A 54 2.07 7.01 -5.32
C SER A 54 2.46 7.73 -6.60
N VAL A 55 3.77 7.88 -6.79
CA VAL A 55 4.34 8.21 -8.11
C VAL A 55 4.46 6.89 -8.87
N GLY A 56 3.76 6.76 -10.00
CA GLY A 56 3.66 5.52 -10.78
C GLY A 56 3.02 4.34 -10.03
N PRO A 57 2.80 3.21 -10.73
CA PRO A 57 2.52 1.95 -10.08
C PRO A 57 3.79 1.47 -9.35
N ASN A 58 3.69 1.29 -8.02
CA ASN A 58 4.79 0.82 -7.17
C ASN A 58 4.29 -0.33 -6.30
N LEU A 59 4.41 -1.54 -6.82
CA LEU A 59 3.88 -2.73 -6.18
C LEU A 59 4.58 -3.06 -4.86
N ASP A 60 5.91 -2.98 -4.80
CA ASP A 60 6.69 -3.25 -3.59
C ASP A 60 6.25 -2.35 -2.41
N ALA A 61 6.05 -1.06 -2.67
CA ALA A 61 5.54 -0.13 -1.66
C ALA A 61 4.16 -0.55 -1.15
N VAL A 62 3.24 -0.86 -2.07
CA VAL A 62 1.88 -1.29 -1.72
C VAL A 62 1.90 -2.58 -0.90
N ILE A 63 2.71 -3.57 -1.27
CA ILE A 63 2.88 -4.81 -0.50
C ILE A 63 3.40 -4.54 0.91
N GLY A 64 4.36 -3.62 1.06
CA GLY A 64 4.85 -3.18 2.38
C GLY A 64 3.72 -2.65 3.28
N PHE A 65 2.77 -1.90 2.70
CA PHE A 65 1.58 -1.47 3.44
C PHE A 65 0.62 -2.62 3.73
N LEU A 66 0.36 -3.52 2.79
CA LEU A 66 -0.53 -4.67 3.01
C LEU A 66 -0.06 -5.55 4.18
N LYS A 67 1.26 -5.77 4.32
CA LYS A 67 1.85 -6.48 5.46
C LYS A 67 1.52 -5.84 6.82
N CYS A 68 1.25 -4.54 6.85
CA CYS A 68 0.88 -3.82 8.07
C CYS A 68 -0.61 -3.93 8.40
N PHE A 69 -1.46 -4.26 7.43
CA PHE A 69 -2.91 -4.26 7.55
C PHE A 69 -3.48 -5.64 7.14
N PRO A 70 -3.25 -6.69 7.94
CA PRO A 70 -3.58 -8.07 7.57
C PRO A 70 -5.08 -8.34 7.40
N CYS A 71 -5.98 -7.45 7.83
CA CYS A 71 -7.43 -7.57 7.66
C CYS A 71 -8.01 -6.50 6.71
N LEU A 72 -7.19 -5.96 5.81
CA LEU A 72 -7.60 -4.95 4.85
C LEU A 72 -8.66 -5.48 3.90
N GLU A 73 -9.79 -4.78 3.77
CA GLU A 73 -10.90 -5.18 2.90
C GLU A 73 -10.95 -4.40 1.58
N ARG A 74 -10.51 -3.13 1.59
CA ARG A 74 -10.58 -2.23 0.43
C ARG A 74 -9.28 -1.46 0.25
N LEU A 75 -8.70 -1.58 -0.94
CA LEU A 75 -7.51 -0.86 -1.37
C LEU A 75 -7.85 0.10 -2.52
N TYR A 76 -7.46 1.36 -2.37
CA TYR A 76 -7.51 2.38 -3.43
C TYR A 76 -6.09 2.85 -3.71
N VAL A 77 -5.65 2.72 -4.96
CA VAL A 77 -4.32 3.15 -5.40
C VAL A 77 -4.50 4.26 -6.42
N ILE A 78 -3.99 5.44 -6.10
CA ILE A 78 -3.99 6.62 -6.95
C ILE A 78 -2.58 6.75 -7.52
N SER A 79 -2.42 6.37 -8.79
CA SER A 79 -1.13 6.49 -9.47
C SER A 79 -1.00 7.89 -10.08
N ARG A 80 0.07 8.62 -9.76
CA ARG A 80 0.43 9.81 -10.52
C ARG A 80 1.38 9.43 -11.63
N GLN A 81 1.17 10.00 -12.81
CA GLN A 81 1.97 9.68 -13.99
C GLN A 81 3.47 9.88 -13.74
N CYS A 82 4.25 8.85 -14.03
CA CYS A 82 5.70 8.89 -14.04
C CYS A 82 6.18 7.92 -15.12
N ASN A 83 6.93 8.44 -16.10
CA ASN A 83 7.32 7.68 -17.29
C ASN A 83 8.50 6.71 -17.04
N GLU A 84 9.05 6.68 -15.83
CA GLU A 84 10.33 6.04 -15.52
C GLU A 84 10.25 4.86 -14.53
N MET A 85 9.11 4.65 -13.86
CA MET A 85 8.99 3.59 -12.85
C MET A 85 8.60 2.25 -13.47
N LYS A 86 9.37 1.21 -13.14
CA LYS A 86 9.07 -0.18 -13.46
C LYS A 86 8.48 -0.87 -12.23
N ASN A 87 7.47 -1.71 -12.41
CA ASN A 87 7.03 -2.67 -11.40
C ASN A 87 8.08 -3.79 -11.26
N VAL A 88 9.23 -3.49 -10.66
CA VAL A 88 10.22 -4.52 -10.35
C VAL A 88 9.82 -5.10 -9.00
N LEU A 89 9.19 -6.26 -9.02
CA LEU A 89 8.84 -7.01 -7.83
C LEU A 89 10.11 -7.67 -7.27
N LYS A 90 10.55 -7.30 -6.07
CA LYS A 90 11.46 -8.16 -5.30
C LYS A 90 10.61 -9.13 -4.48
N TYR A 91 10.14 -10.19 -5.14
CA TYR A 91 9.24 -11.18 -4.55
C TYR A 91 9.88 -11.88 -3.35
N ASP A 92 9.20 -11.84 -2.21
CA ASP A 92 9.54 -12.58 -1.00
C ASP A 92 8.29 -13.40 -0.60
N PRO A 93 8.36 -14.72 -0.35
CA PRO A 93 7.21 -15.62 -0.26
C PRO A 93 6.24 -15.41 0.91
N LEU A 94 6.45 -14.40 1.77
CA LEU A 94 5.47 -14.04 2.80
C LEU A 94 4.40 -13.12 2.21
N ASP A 95 3.38 -13.73 1.63
CA ASP A 95 2.21 -13.04 1.12
C ASP A 95 1.42 -12.35 2.26
N PRO A 96 0.91 -11.13 2.05
CA PRO A 96 0.08 -10.46 3.05
C PRO A 96 -1.22 -11.23 3.32
N GLU A 97 -1.54 -11.52 4.59
CA GLU A 97 -2.78 -12.21 5.01
C GLU A 97 -4.04 -11.60 4.36
N CYS A 98 -4.08 -10.27 4.23
CA CYS A 98 -5.23 -9.58 3.64
C CYS A 98 -5.45 -9.96 2.18
N LEU A 99 -4.37 -10.21 1.42
CA LEU A 99 -4.46 -10.52 -0.01
C LEU A 99 -5.24 -11.82 -0.23
N GLU A 100 -4.99 -12.84 0.60
CA GLU A 100 -5.65 -14.14 0.46
C GLU A 100 -7.02 -14.26 1.16
N LEU A 101 -7.26 -13.51 2.23
CA LEU A 101 -8.39 -13.79 3.13
C LEU A 101 -9.39 -12.65 3.28
N HIS A 102 -8.99 -11.39 3.05
CA HIS A 102 -9.78 -10.23 3.48
C HIS A 102 -10.06 -9.22 2.38
N LEU A 103 -9.18 -9.12 1.37
CA LEU A 103 -9.22 -8.09 0.35
C LEU A 103 -10.36 -8.34 -0.64
N LYS A 104 -11.41 -7.53 -0.55
CA LYS A 104 -12.63 -7.67 -1.37
C LYS A 104 -12.66 -6.73 -2.56
N ARG A 105 -11.89 -5.64 -2.51
CA ARG A 105 -11.90 -4.61 -3.56
C ARG A 105 -10.54 -3.95 -3.69
N VAL A 106 -10.08 -3.87 -4.94
CA VAL A 106 -8.97 -3.03 -5.38
C VAL A 106 -9.50 -2.05 -6.41
N ALA A 107 -9.23 -0.77 -6.23
CA ALA A 107 -9.55 0.28 -7.19
C ALA A 107 -8.26 1.01 -7.59
N LEU A 108 -8.04 1.11 -8.90
CA LEU A 108 -6.92 1.83 -9.49
C LEU A 108 -7.45 3.14 -10.07
N GLU A 109 -7.05 4.26 -9.49
CA GLU A 109 -7.31 5.59 -10.04
C GLU A 109 -6.16 6.03 -10.94
N ASN A 110 -6.49 6.75 -12.02
CA ASN A 110 -5.58 7.11 -13.10
C ASN A 110 -4.94 5.91 -13.81
N TYR A 111 -5.74 4.87 -14.07
CA TYR A 111 -5.33 3.74 -14.90
C TYR A 111 -5.28 4.17 -16.38
N PHE A 112 -4.10 4.15 -17.00
CA PHE A 112 -3.90 4.53 -18.40
C PHE A 112 -3.83 3.34 -19.35
N GLY A 113 -3.77 2.11 -18.82
CA GLY A 113 -3.70 0.89 -19.63
C GLY A 113 -2.35 0.65 -20.30
N ASN A 114 -1.30 1.34 -19.87
CA ASN A 114 0.07 1.00 -20.26
C ASN A 114 0.51 -0.33 -19.61
N MET A 115 1.63 -0.89 -20.07
CA MET A 115 2.10 -2.18 -19.57
C MET A 115 2.35 -2.20 -18.06
N ALA A 116 2.83 -1.10 -17.47
CA ALA A 116 3.04 -1.03 -16.03
C ALA A 116 1.71 -1.05 -15.26
N ASP A 117 0.69 -0.34 -15.72
CA ASP A 117 -0.63 -0.39 -15.10
C ASP A 117 -1.25 -1.80 -15.20
N VAL A 118 -1.09 -2.45 -16.35
CA VAL A 118 -1.56 -3.83 -16.60
C VAL A 118 -0.85 -4.82 -15.67
N ASP A 119 0.48 -4.77 -15.58
CA ASP A 119 1.26 -5.67 -14.73
C ASP A 119 0.92 -5.49 -13.25
N PHE A 120 0.73 -4.23 -12.82
CA PHE A 120 0.29 -3.91 -11.46
C PHE A 120 -1.09 -4.49 -11.15
N ALA A 121 -2.07 -4.29 -12.04
CA ALA A 121 -3.42 -4.83 -11.87
C ALA A 121 -3.42 -6.36 -11.88
N LYS A 122 -2.65 -6.97 -12.79
CA LYS A 122 -2.54 -8.42 -12.96
C LYS A 122 -2.08 -9.10 -11.68
N PHE A 123 -1.18 -8.48 -10.92
CA PHE A 123 -0.77 -9.02 -9.61
C PHE A 123 -1.97 -9.27 -8.70
N PHE A 124 -2.87 -8.29 -8.53
CA PHE A 124 -4.03 -8.45 -7.65
C PHE A 124 -5.02 -9.46 -8.20
N VAL A 125 -5.22 -9.52 -9.51
CA VAL A 125 -6.10 -10.51 -10.14
C VAL A 125 -5.59 -11.94 -9.91
N LEU A 126 -4.27 -12.16 -9.91
CA LEU A 126 -3.68 -13.49 -9.76
C LEU A 126 -3.54 -13.95 -8.30
N ASN A 127 -3.42 -13.01 -7.35
CA ASN A 127 -3.04 -13.32 -5.98
C ASN A 127 -4.14 -13.00 -4.94
N ALA A 128 -5.09 -12.11 -5.25
CA ALA A 128 -6.23 -11.88 -4.36
C ALA A 128 -7.29 -12.97 -4.56
N LYS A 129 -7.77 -13.56 -3.47
CA LYS A 129 -8.80 -14.63 -3.48
C LYS A 129 -10.15 -14.13 -2.99
#